data_AF-A0A6B2DXJ4-F1
#
_entry.id   AF-A0A6B2DXJ4-F1
#
_cell.length_a   1.000
_cell.length_b   1.000
_cell.length_c   1.000
_cell.angle_alpha   90.00
_cell.angle_beta   90.00
_cell.angle_gamma   90.00
#
_symmetry.space_group_name_H-M   'P 1'
#
loop_
_entity.id
_entity.type
_entity.pdbx_description
1 polymer ?
#
loop_
_entity_poly.entity_id
_entity_poly.type
_entity_poly.pdbx_seq_one_letter_code
_entity_poly.pdbx_strand_id
1 'polypeptide(L)'
;MGGQQAPGLYSGQPGQPAMGPPTGPYPGPPTGPQPVRFTGPSGKLAPAAPGPPKAQRNRWIALCAALAGVVVVALVITYVVTRDNTQTAGPGPRIPTTVYSTPPPSTPEPSPSTSESKPAPDSKLFDALPAVYKQYTCVPAAAPPGTAAAAECTDSNVGDVKIGNVVFQQPTGARFLRFPDAAAMDAFFQDIVKTQGLTRNDAQGACRPDKYPKIWGTYYRAEVPNPVPGEYLTCFLGDPAQLVWTEKQTLVAGILLSTKVTTNDELDKLYQWWNTEVLSEMPKN
;
A
#
# COMPACT_ATOMS: atom_id res chain seq x y z
N MET A 1 49.34 -49.86 -17.50
CA MET A 1 48.26 -50.60 -18.20
C MET A 1 47.00 -49.78 -18.00
N GLY A 2 46.44 -49.02 -18.93
CA GLY A 2 46.35 -49.20 -20.38
C GLY A 2 44.86 -49.29 -20.71
N GLY A 3 44.28 -48.24 -21.32
CA GLY A 3 42.86 -48.20 -21.67
C GLY A 3 42.37 -46.82 -22.11
N GLN A 4 42.79 -46.38 -23.30
CA GLN A 4 42.19 -45.29 -24.09
C GLN A 4 40.92 -45.76 -24.80
N GLN A 5 39.93 -44.86 -24.94
CA GLN A 5 38.99 -44.65 -26.07
C GLN A 5 37.83 -43.76 -25.55
N ALA A 6 37.18 -42.85 -26.24
CA ALA A 6 37.40 -41.91 -27.36
C ALA A 6 36.14 -40.98 -27.35
N PRO A 7 36.18 -39.75 -27.89
CA PRO A 7 35.08 -38.79 -27.76
C PRO A 7 34.02 -38.93 -28.87
N GLY A 8 32.75 -38.95 -28.48
CA GLY A 8 31.60 -38.96 -29.40
C GLY A 8 31.25 -37.56 -29.88
N LEU A 9 31.52 -37.30 -31.17
CA LEU A 9 30.95 -36.23 -31.98
C LEU A 9 29.46 -36.52 -32.21
N TYR A 10 28.57 -35.57 -31.89
CA TYR A 10 27.21 -35.56 -32.42
C TYR A 10 26.98 -34.34 -33.31
N SER A 11 26.46 -34.68 -34.47
CA SER A 11 26.23 -33.93 -35.70
C SER A 11 25.21 -32.81 -35.57
N GLY A 12 25.47 -31.74 -36.32
CA GLY A 12 24.63 -30.55 -36.44
C GLY A 12 23.25 -30.83 -37.01
N GLN A 13 22.32 -29.99 -36.57
CA GLN A 13 20.94 -29.96 -37.01
C GLN A 13 20.79 -28.95 -38.15
N PRO A 14 20.26 -29.35 -39.33
CA PRO A 14 20.06 -28.45 -40.45
C PRO A 14 18.92 -27.45 -40.19
N GLY A 15 19.15 -26.21 -40.63
CA GLY A 15 18.29 -25.05 -40.43
C GLY A 15 16.87 -25.23 -40.96
N GLN A 16 15.91 -24.78 -40.15
CA GLN A 16 14.54 -24.58 -40.60
C GLN A 16 14.43 -23.25 -41.38
N PRO A 17 13.73 -23.23 -42.52
CA PRO A 17 13.46 -22.00 -43.26
C PRO A 17 12.49 -21.10 -42.48
N ALA A 18 12.85 -19.81 -42.43
CA ALA A 18 12.04 -18.73 -41.87
C ALA A 18 10.73 -18.57 -42.66
N MET A 19 9.61 -18.92 -42.03
CA MET A 19 8.27 -18.51 -42.49
C MET A 19 8.07 -17.03 -42.15
N GLY A 20 8.00 -16.20 -43.18
CA GLY A 20 7.61 -14.80 -43.06
C GLY A 20 6.15 -14.64 -42.61
N PRO A 21 5.77 -13.45 -42.11
CA PRO A 21 4.43 -13.20 -41.60
C PRO A 21 3.37 -13.19 -42.72
N PRO A 22 2.17 -13.75 -42.49
CA PRO A 22 1.07 -13.66 -43.44
C PRO A 22 0.56 -12.21 -43.54
N THR A 23 0.74 -11.61 -44.72
CA THR A 23 0.11 -10.35 -45.11
C THR A 23 -1.37 -10.57 -45.40
N GLY A 24 -2.19 -10.48 -44.35
CA GLY A 24 -3.64 -10.43 -44.50
C GLY A 24 -4.10 -9.10 -45.13
N PRO A 25 -5.08 -9.12 -46.04
CA PRO A 25 -5.64 -7.90 -46.63
C PRO A 25 -6.48 -7.12 -45.59
N TYR A 26 -6.11 -5.85 -45.38
CA TYR A 26 -6.89 -4.89 -44.60
C TYR A 26 -8.24 -4.60 -45.27
N PRO A 27 -9.38 -4.78 -44.58
CA PRO A 27 -10.66 -4.22 -45.01
C PRO A 27 -10.59 -2.69 -44.84
N GLY A 28 -10.80 -1.96 -45.95
CA GLY A 28 -10.85 -0.51 -45.95
C GLY A 28 -12.03 0.06 -45.14
N PRO A 29 -11.97 1.36 -44.79
CA PRO A 29 -13.01 2.02 -44.01
C PRO A 29 -14.30 2.18 -44.82
N PRO A 30 -15.49 1.94 -44.22
CA PRO A 30 -16.77 2.21 -44.87
C PRO A 30 -16.97 3.72 -45.02
N THR A 31 -17.01 4.17 -46.26
CA THR A 31 -17.50 5.48 -46.70
C THR A 31 -19.03 5.43 -46.73
N GLY A 32 -19.69 6.26 -45.92
CA GLY A 32 -21.16 6.37 -45.87
C GLY A 32 -21.63 7.72 -45.30
N PRO A 33 -22.82 8.21 -45.68
CA PRO A 33 -23.06 9.63 -45.94
C PRO A 33 -23.48 10.49 -44.73
N GLN A 34 -22.92 11.70 -44.65
CA GLN A 34 -23.60 12.89 -44.09
C GLN A 34 -24.75 13.25 -45.05
N PRO A 35 -26.01 13.55 -44.62
CA PRO A 35 -26.33 14.81 -43.90
C PRO A 35 -27.61 14.78 -43.03
N VAL A 36 -27.78 15.72 -42.09
CA VAL A 36 -28.93 16.66 -42.05
C VAL A 36 -28.71 17.73 -40.98
N ARG A 37 -28.62 18.99 -41.45
CA ARG A 37 -28.80 20.18 -40.62
C ARG A 37 -30.27 20.26 -40.22
N PHE A 38 -30.56 20.17 -38.94
CA PHE A 38 -31.87 20.48 -38.39
C PHE A 38 -31.89 21.95 -37.94
N THR A 39 -32.52 22.80 -38.74
CA THR A 39 -32.95 24.14 -38.37
C THR A 39 -34.28 24.05 -37.64
N GLY A 40 -34.28 24.24 -36.32
CA GLY A 40 -35.47 24.33 -35.46
C GLY A 40 -35.53 25.64 -34.69
N PRO A 41 -36.72 26.13 -34.30
CA PRO A 41 -37.03 27.55 -34.17
C PRO A 41 -36.61 28.18 -32.84
N SER A 42 -36.32 29.47 -32.93
CA SER A 42 -36.08 30.43 -31.86
C SER A 42 -37.10 30.35 -30.72
N GLY A 43 -36.59 30.38 -29.48
CA GLY A 43 -37.32 30.90 -28.33
C GLY A 43 -37.30 30.01 -27.10
N LYS A 44 -36.50 30.39 -26.10
CA LYS A 44 -36.91 30.68 -24.71
C LYS A 44 -35.69 30.73 -23.76
N LEU A 45 -35.46 31.94 -23.25
CA LEU A 45 -35.05 32.31 -21.88
C LEU A 45 -33.93 31.50 -21.20
N ALA A 46 -32.79 32.16 -21.02
CA ALA A 46 -31.69 31.75 -20.17
C ALA A 46 -32.11 31.67 -18.69
N PRO A 47 -31.78 30.57 -17.96
CA PRO A 47 -31.78 30.56 -16.50
C PRO A 47 -30.50 31.18 -15.93
N ALA A 48 -30.67 31.90 -14.82
CA ALA A 48 -29.69 32.72 -14.14
C ALA A 48 -28.45 31.95 -13.64
N ALA A 49 -27.33 32.69 -13.56
CA ALA A 49 -26.06 32.25 -13.00
C ALA A 49 -26.19 31.78 -11.53
N PRO A 50 -25.49 30.69 -11.12
CA PRO A 50 -25.39 30.31 -9.72
C PRO A 50 -24.61 31.36 -8.94
N GLY A 51 -25.20 31.88 -7.85
CA GLY A 51 -24.53 32.78 -6.92
C GLY A 51 -23.41 32.10 -6.12
N PRO A 52 -22.50 32.87 -5.50
CA PRO A 52 -21.36 32.34 -4.77
C PRO A 52 -21.78 31.59 -3.50
N PRO A 53 -21.12 30.46 -3.16
CA PRO A 53 -21.44 29.70 -1.96
C PRO A 53 -21.08 30.48 -0.69
N LYS A 54 -22.03 30.49 0.26
CA LYS A 54 -21.87 31.07 1.60
C LYS A 54 -20.81 30.28 2.38
N ALA A 55 -19.85 31.00 2.94
CA ALA A 55 -18.80 30.45 3.79
C ALA A 55 -19.39 29.80 5.06
N GLN A 56 -19.16 28.49 5.19
CA GLN A 56 -19.62 27.69 6.33
C GLN A 56 -18.65 27.82 7.51
N ARG A 57 -19.17 28.42 8.58
CA ARG A 57 -18.48 28.88 9.79
C ARG A 57 -18.08 27.79 10.80
N ASN A 58 -17.78 26.56 10.36
CA ASN A 58 -17.47 25.43 11.28
C ASN A 58 -16.09 24.78 11.04
N ARG A 59 -15.07 25.57 10.67
CA ARG A 59 -13.70 25.04 10.47
C ARG A 59 -12.90 24.81 11.76
N TRP A 60 -13.38 25.25 12.91
CA TRP A 60 -12.57 25.22 14.15
C TRP A 60 -12.66 23.91 14.94
N ILE A 61 -13.74 23.14 14.82
CA ILE A 61 -13.91 21.89 15.59
C ILE A 61 -13.18 20.70 14.91
N ALA A 62 -13.05 20.71 13.58
CA ALA A 62 -12.30 19.69 12.83
C ALA A 62 -10.77 19.79 13.02
N LEU A 63 -10.27 20.97 13.40
CA LEU A 63 -8.84 21.21 13.64
C LEU A 63 -8.35 20.55 14.96
N CYS A 64 -9.23 20.40 15.96
CA CYS A 64 -8.88 19.76 17.23
C CYS A 64 -8.77 18.22 17.13
N ALA A 65 -9.56 17.57 16.26
CA ALA A 65 -9.50 16.13 16.07
C ALA A 65 -8.26 15.69 15.25
N ALA A 66 -7.84 16.51 14.28
CA ALA A 66 -6.63 16.24 13.49
C ALA A 66 -5.34 16.37 14.30
N LEU A 67 -5.27 17.33 15.24
CA LEU A 67 -4.12 17.50 16.14
C LEU A 67 -3.96 16.32 17.11
N ALA A 68 -5.05 15.73 17.60
CA ALA A 68 -4.98 14.56 18.48
C ALA A 68 -4.39 13.33 17.76
N GLY A 69 -4.72 13.11 16.48
CA GLY A 69 -4.16 12.02 15.68
C GLY A 69 -2.66 12.15 15.44
N VAL A 70 -2.18 13.36 15.13
CA VAL A 70 -0.74 13.63 14.90
C VAL A 70 0.08 13.43 16.18
N VAL A 71 -0.44 13.84 17.34
CA VAL A 71 0.25 13.65 18.63
C VAL A 71 0.38 12.17 18.98
N VAL A 72 -0.65 11.35 18.72
CA VAL A 72 -0.60 9.90 18.95
C VAL A 72 0.42 9.23 18.03
N VAL A 73 0.43 9.58 16.74
CA VAL A 73 1.41 9.03 15.79
C VAL A 73 2.84 9.43 16.16
N ALA A 74 3.07 10.69 16.55
CA ALA A 74 4.38 11.15 17.01
C ALA A 74 4.84 10.45 18.29
N LEU A 75 3.94 10.21 19.25
CA LEU A 75 4.25 9.47 20.47
C LEU A 75 4.58 8.00 20.20
N VAL A 76 3.84 7.34 19.28
CA VAL A 76 4.13 5.96 18.87
C VAL A 76 5.49 5.86 18.18
N ILE A 77 5.82 6.79 17.27
CA ILE A 77 7.13 6.83 16.61
C ILE A 77 8.24 7.05 17.65
N THR A 78 8.07 8.00 18.58
CA THR A 78 9.05 8.26 19.64
C THR A 78 9.24 7.03 20.53
N TYR A 79 8.16 6.34 20.88
CA TYR A 79 8.19 5.12 21.68
C TYR A 79 8.93 3.99 20.98
N VAL A 80 8.67 3.75 19.68
CA VAL A 80 9.36 2.71 18.91
C VAL A 80 10.86 3.03 18.79
N VAL A 81 11.22 4.27 18.47
CA VAL A 81 12.63 4.69 18.30
C VAL A 81 13.43 4.67 19.62
N THR A 82 12.79 4.96 20.76
CA THR A 82 13.47 4.93 22.06
C THR A 82 13.62 3.52 22.63
N ARG A 83 12.73 2.58 22.26
CA ARG A 83 12.81 1.19 22.72
C ARG A 83 14.00 0.43 22.14
N ASP A 84 14.40 0.75 20.91
CA ASP A 84 15.54 0.11 20.25
C ASP A 84 16.91 0.63 20.74
N ASN A 85 16.95 1.74 21.48
CA ASN A 85 18.21 2.36 21.93
C ASN A 85 18.60 2.07 23.40
N THR A 86 17.85 1.24 24.14
CA THR A 86 18.14 0.97 25.57
C THR A 86 18.90 -0.32 25.87
N GLN A 87 19.71 -0.82 24.94
CA GLN A 87 20.70 -1.88 25.25
C GLN A 87 22.12 -1.39 24.95
N THR A 88 22.79 -0.83 25.95
CA THR A 88 24.26 -0.90 26.04
C THR A 88 24.70 -1.00 27.50
N ALA A 89 25.10 -2.22 27.85
CA ALA A 89 26.17 -2.64 28.75
C ALA A 89 26.55 -1.78 29.98
N GLY A 90 26.49 -2.40 31.16
CA GLY A 90 27.27 -1.99 32.33
C GLY A 90 28.76 -2.29 32.17
N PRO A 91 29.58 -1.69 33.05
CA PRO A 91 30.39 -2.51 33.96
C PRO A 91 30.45 -1.92 35.40
N GLY A 92 30.38 -2.79 36.42
CA GLY A 92 30.81 -2.43 37.79
C GLY A 92 32.34 -2.54 37.97
N PRO A 93 32.93 -2.47 39.20
CA PRO A 93 32.38 -2.09 40.51
C PRO A 93 33.29 -1.14 41.34
N ARG A 94 32.79 -0.55 42.47
CA ARG A 94 33.50 -0.36 43.77
C ARG A 94 32.61 0.31 44.83
N ILE A 95 32.70 -0.21 46.07
CA ILE A 95 32.00 0.17 47.31
C ILE A 95 32.79 1.32 48.01
N PRO A 96 32.18 2.26 48.78
CA PRO A 96 32.04 2.05 50.23
C PRO A 96 30.73 2.56 50.88
N THR A 97 30.49 1.96 52.04
CA THR A 97 29.49 2.14 53.10
C THR A 97 29.01 3.57 53.39
N THR A 98 27.70 3.76 53.56
CA THR A 98 27.14 4.86 54.38
C THR A 98 25.92 4.38 55.15
N VAL A 99 25.91 4.70 56.43
CA VAL A 99 24.91 4.33 57.44
C VAL A 99 23.78 5.37 57.43
N TYR A 100 22.59 4.95 57.85
CA TYR A 100 21.57 5.66 58.66
C TYR A 100 20.17 5.91 58.08
N SER A 101 19.22 5.71 59.00
CA SER A 101 17.83 6.17 59.11
C SER A 101 16.74 5.45 58.31
N THR A 102 16.10 4.52 59.02
CA THR A 102 14.77 3.94 58.74
C THR A 102 13.67 5.00 58.85
N PRO A 103 12.94 5.33 57.77
CA PRO A 103 11.67 6.05 57.83
C PRO A 103 10.49 5.08 58.02
N PRO A 104 9.36 5.54 58.60
CA PRO A 104 8.19 4.70 58.89
C PRO A 104 7.50 4.17 57.62
N PRO A 105 6.78 3.03 57.72
CA PRO A 105 6.19 2.35 56.57
C PRO A 105 5.07 3.19 55.97
N SER A 106 5.33 3.74 54.78
CA SER A 106 4.29 4.32 53.93
C SER A 106 3.68 3.19 53.11
N THR A 107 2.40 2.90 53.36
CA THR A 107 1.60 1.95 52.59
C THR A 107 1.60 2.37 51.11
N PRO A 108 2.14 1.55 50.18
CA PRO A 108 2.09 1.88 48.77
C PRO A 108 0.65 1.75 48.28
N GLU A 109 0.09 2.86 47.84
CA GLU A 109 -1.16 2.92 47.09
C GLU A 109 -0.96 2.12 45.79
N PRO A 110 -1.86 1.16 45.46
CA PRO A 110 -1.70 0.35 44.26
C PRO A 110 -1.91 1.23 43.03
N SER A 111 -0.81 1.61 42.38
CA SER A 111 -0.84 2.21 41.04
C SER A 111 -1.65 1.31 40.11
N PRO A 112 -2.66 1.84 39.39
CA PRO A 112 -3.40 1.07 38.41
C PRO A 112 -2.44 0.67 37.29
N SER A 113 -2.02 -0.59 37.29
CA SER A 113 -1.30 -1.19 36.17
C SER A 113 -2.30 -1.39 35.03
N THR A 114 -2.39 -0.41 34.13
CA THR A 114 -2.99 -0.62 32.82
C THR A 114 -2.06 -1.51 32.01
N SER A 115 -2.17 -2.83 32.20
CA SER A 115 -1.65 -3.80 31.24
C SER A 115 -2.44 -3.64 29.95
N GLU A 116 -1.88 -2.89 29.01
CA GLU A 116 -2.38 -2.81 27.65
C GLU A 116 -2.19 -4.18 27.01
N SER A 117 -3.27 -4.96 27.00
CA SER A 117 -3.26 -6.31 26.46
C SER A 117 -3.01 -6.25 24.96
N LYS A 118 -1.99 -6.99 24.49
CA LYS A 118 -1.69 -7.10 23.06
C LYS A 118 -2.94 -7.59 22.31
N PRO A 119 -3.32 -6.98 21.17
CA PRO A 119 -4.44 -7.44 20.37
C PRO A 119 -4.31 -8.93 20.00
N ALA A 120 -5.41 -9.66 20.09
CA ALA A 120 -5.46 -11.05 19.64
C ALA A 120 -5.30 -11.13 18.11
N PRO A 121 -4.60 -12.15 17.57
CA PRO A 121 -4.50 -12.35 16.13
C PRO A 121 -5.86 -12.69 15.52
N ASP A 122 -6.21 -12.01 14.42
CA ASP A 122 -7.40 -12.29 13.62
C ASP A 122 -7.05 -13.27 12.49
N SER A 123 -7.45 -14.53 12.60
CA SER A 123 -7.06 -15.57 11.64
C SER A 123 -7.45 -15.21 10.20
N LYS A 124 -8.62 -14.60 9.99
CA LYS A 124 -9.09 -14.18 8.66
C LYS A 124 -8.16 -13.16 8.01
N LEU A 125 -7.66 -12.19 8.78
CA LEU A 125 -6.67 -11.24 8.29
C LEU A 125 -5.36 -11.94 7.94
N PHE A 126 -4.83 -12.78 8.83
CA PHE A 126 -3.55 -13.46 8.61
C PHE A 126 -3.58 -14.44 7.44
N ASP A 127 -4.71 -15.12 7.22
CA ASP A 127 -4.92 -16.01 6.07
C ASP A 127 -4.98 -15.23 4.74
N ALA A 128 -5.51 -14.00 4.78
CA ALA A 128 -5.64 -13.09 3.65
C ALA A 128 -4.40 -12.25 3.36
N LEU A 129 -3.35 -12.32 4.18
CA LEU A 129 -2.10 -11.61 3.89
C LEU A 129 -1.50 -12.08 2.56
N PRO A 130 -0.85 -11.18 1.79
CA PRO A 130 -0.07 -11.60 0.63
C PRO A 130 0.98 -12.63 1.04
N ALA A 131 1.28 -13.58 0.15
CA ALA A 131 2.22 -14.67 0.44
C ALA A 131 3.59 -14.14 0.91
N VAL A 132 4.03 -13.00 0.37
CA VAL A 132 5.27 -12.34 0.77
C VAL A 132 5.33 -11.84 2.23
N TYR A 133 4.20 -11.87 2.93
CA TYR A 133 4.04 -11.46 4.33
C TYR A 133 3.59 -12.59 5.28
N LYS A 134 3.42 -13.82 4.80
CA LYS A 134 2.90 -14.94 5.63
C LYS A 134 3.92 -15.55 6.60
N GLN A 135 5.22 -15.35 6.39
CA GLN A 135 6.28 -16.03 7.15
C GLN A 135 6.78 -15.24 8.38
N TYR A 136 5.85 -14.82 9.26
CA TYR A 136 6.13 -14.26 10.59
C TYR A 136 6.68 -12.82 10.66
N THR A 137 6.69 -12.06 9.56
CA THR A 137 7.08 -10.65 9.62
C THR A 137 5.98 -9.75 10.19
N CYS A 138 4.75 -10.27 10.25
CA CYS A 138 3.57 -9.53 10.67
C CYS A 138 3.14 -9.86 12.10
N VAL A 139 2.80 -8.83 12.87
CA VAL A 139 2.24 -8.96 14.22
C VAL A 139 0.85 -8.31 14.29
N PRO A 140 -0.05 -8.80 15.16
CA PRO A 140 -1.31 -8.11 15.42
C PRO A 140 -1.07 -6.69 15.92
N ALA A 141 -1.81 -5.73 15.40
CA ALA A 141 -1.73 -4.32 15.73
C ALA A 141 -3.09 -3.76 16.16
N ALA A 142 -3.08 -2.58 16.76
CA ALA A 142 -4.31 -1.88 17.12
C ALA A 142 -5.10 -1.54 15.85
N ALA A 143 -6.36 -2.00 15.82
CA ALA A 143 -7.28 -1.74 14.72
C ALA A 143 -7.74 -0.27 14.76
N PRO A 144 -7.51 0.53 13.71
CA PRO A 144 -8.04 1.89 13.66
C PRO A 144 -9.58 1.87 13.58
N PRO A 145 -10.26 3.00 13.91
CA PRO A 145 -11.71 3.08 13.82
C PRO A 145 -12.25 2.65 12.45
N GLY A 146 -13.31 1.85 12.45
CA GLY A 146 -13.92 1.31 11.23
C GLY A 146 -13.26 0.05 10.67
N THR A 147 -12.19 -0.45 11.29
CA THR A 147 -11.57 -1.74 10.94
C THR A 147 -11.90 -2.82 11.97
N ALA A 148 -11.96 -4.07 11.52
CA ALA A 148 -12.18 -5.24 12.36
C ALA A 148 -10.88 -5.79 12.95
N ALA A 149 -9.77 -5.69 12.21
CA ALA A 149 -8.45 -6.15 12.65
C ALA A 149 -7.35 -5.39 11.90
N ALA A 150 -6.16 -5.33 12.51
CA ALA A 150 -4.96 -4.81 11.88
C ALA A 150 -3.75 -5.71 12.14
N ALA A 151 -2.84 -5.74 11.17
CA ALA A 151 -1.53 -6.34 11.30
C ALA A 151 -0.47 -5.37 10.76
N GLU A 152 0.68 -5.35 11.41
CA GLU A 152 1.84 -4.56 11.01
C GLU A 152 3.01 -5.48 10.76
N CYS A 153 3.70 -5.25 9.65
CA CYS A 153 4.83 -6.05 9.20
C CYS A 153 6.04 -5.14 9.03
N THR A 154 7.18 -5.53 9.57
CA THR A 154 8.43 -4.75 9.46
C THR A 154 9.26 -5.14 8.24
N ASP A 155 8.93 -6.25 7.60
CA ASP A 155 9.71 -6.79 6.48
C ASP A 155 8.85 -7.66 5.55
N SER A 156 9.36 -7.94 4.35
CA SER A 156 8.85 -8.97 3.44
C SER A 156 9.78 -10.19 3.44
N ASN A 157 9.30 -11.36 3.02
CA ASN A 157 10.15 -12.55 2.89
C ASN A 157 10.98 -12.56 1.58
N VAL A 158 10.69 -11.67 0.62
CA VAL A 158 11.36 -11.61 -0.70
C VAL A 158 12.50 -10.61 -0.74
N GLY A 159 12.45 -9.55 0.08
CA GLY A 159 13.49 -8.53 0.09
C GLY A 159 13.50 -7.64 -1.16
N ASP A 160 14.65 -7.02 -1.41
CA ASP A 160 14.89 -6.26 -2.64
C ASP A 160 14.88 -7.19 -3.86
N VAL A 161 14.12 -6.82 -4.89
CA VAL A 161 13.95 -7.64 -6.10
C VAL A 161 14.72 -7.04 -7.26
N LYS A 162 15.39 -7.88 -8.06
CA LYS A 162 16.13 -7.44 -9.24
C LYS A 162 15.44 -7.93 -10.51
N ILE A 163 14.99 -6.99 -11.35
CA ILE A 163 14.44 -7.29 -12.68
C ILE A 163 15.36 -6.67 -13.73
N GLY A 164 16.08 -7.53 -14.46
CA GLY A 164 17.14 -7.09 -15.36
C GLY A 164 18.26 -6.38 -14.61
N ASN A 165 18.52 -5.11 -14.96
CA ASN A 165 19.55 -4.27 -14.33
C ASN A 165 18.99 -3.29 -13.28
N VAL A 166 17.70 -3.37 -12.97
CA VAL A 166 17.03 -2.48 -12.02
C VAL A 166 16.77 -3.22 -10.71
N VAL A 167 17.08 -2.57 -9.59
CA VAL A 167 16.77 -3.05 -8.24
C VAL A 167 15.52 -2.31 -7.74
N PHE A 168 14.53 -3.08 -7.34
CA PHE A 168 13.28 -2.63 -6.74
C PHE A 168 13.40 -2.84 -5.24
N GLN A 169 13.59 -1.74 -4.51
CA GLN A 169 13.73 -1.75 -3.06
C GLN A 169 12.42 -2.23 -2.44
N GLN A 170 12.52 -3.15 -1.48
CA GLN A 170 11.35 -3.52 -0.70
C GLN A 170 10.84 -2.34 0.15
N PRO A 171 9.53 -2.31 0.47
CA PRO A 171 9.01 -1.40 1.47
C PRO A 171 9.69 -1.61 2.83
N THR A 172 9.82 -0.55 3.61
CA THR A 172 10.38 -0.59 4.97
C THR A 172 9.35 -1.02 6.02
N GLY A 173 8.09 -1.16 5.62
CA GLY A 173 7.04 -1.73 6.43
C GLY A 173 5.77 -1.92 5.63
N ALA A 174 4.83 -2.68 6.19
CA ALA A 174 3.50 -2.83 5.65
C ALA A 174 2.47 -2.85 6.77
N ARG A 175 1.26 -2.38 6.47
CA ARG A 175 0.10 -2.48 7.35
C ARG A 175 -1.06 -3.08 6.57
N PHE A 176 -1.73 -4.04 7.19
CA PHE A 176 -2.89 -4.70 6.63
C PHE A 176 -4.09 -4.49 7.53
N LEU A 177 -5.22 -4.11 6.95
CA LEU A 177 -6.45 -3.78 7.66
C LEU A 177 -7.57 -4.67 7.13
N ARG A 178 -8.24 -5.42 8.01
CA ARG A 178 -9.47 -6.14 7.65
C ARG A 178 -10.67 -5.30 8.03
N PHE A 179 -11.66 -5.22 7.15
CA PHE A 179 -12.89 -4.45 7.37
C PHE A 179 -14.08 -5.37 7.70
N PRO A 180 -15.09 -4.85 8.42
CA PRO A 180 -16.32 -5.59 8.67
C PRO A 180 -17.16 -5.78 7.39
N ASP A 181 -17.10 -4.83 6.47
CA ASP A 181 -17.83 -4.82 5.21
C ASP A 181 -17.14 -3.94 4.14
N ALA A 182 -17.63 -4.01 2.91
CA ALA A 182 -17.09 -3.25 1.78
C ALA A 182 -17.29 -1.74 1.93
N ALA A 183 -18.37 -1.29 2.58
CA ALA A 183 -18.65 0.13 2.73
C ALA A 183 -17.64 0.80 3.69
N ALA A 184 -17.25 0.11 4.77
CA ALA A 184 -16.20 0.55 5.67
C ALA A 184 -14.83 0.62 4.97
N MET A 185 -14.51 -0.37 4.14
CA MET A 185 -13.27 -0.37 3.35
C MET A 185 -13.24 0.77 2.32
N ASP A 186 -14.36 0.98 1.61
CA ASP A 186 -14.51 2.09 0.66
C ASP A 186 -14.41 3.44 1.39
N ALA A 187 -15.03 3.58 2.56
CA ALA A 187 -14.95 4.80 3.36
C ALA A 187 -13.51 5.11 3.79
N PHE A 188 -12.76 4.09 4.23
CA PHE A 188 -11.33 4.21 4.53
C PHE A 188 -10.52 4.68 3.32
N PHE A 189 -10.70 4.07 2.16
CA PHE A 189 -9.97 4.46 0.96
C PHE A 189 -10.34 5.89 0.51
N GLN A 190 -11.63 6.25 0.59
CA GLN A 190 -12.10 7.60 0.28
C GLN A 190 -11.57 8.67 1.25
N ASP A 191 -11.31 8.32 2.51
CA ASP A 191 -10.67 9.22 3.47
C ASP A 191 -9.22 9.53 3.05
N ILE A 192 -8.47 8.52 2.60
CA ILE A 192 -7.12 8.70 2.03
C ILE A 192 -7.18 9.59 0.80
N VAL A 193 -8.10 9.32 -0.13
CA VAL A 193 -8.31 10.14 -1.34
C VAL A 193 -8.54 11.62 -1.00
N LYS A 194 -9.42 11.90 -0.04
CA LYS A 194 -9.72 13.27 0.39
C LYS A 194 -8.53 13.92 1.08
N THR A 195 -7.89 13.20 1.99
CA THR A 195 -6.75 13.70 2.79
C THR A 195 -5.57 14.04 1.90
N GLN A 196 -5.28 13.20 0.91
CA GLN A 196 -4.15 13.37 0.00
C GLN A 196 -4.48 14.22 -1.24
N GLY A 197 -5.76 14.61 -1.42
CA GLY A 197 -6.21 15.40 -2.56
C GLY A 197 -6.04 14.68 -3.89
N LEU A 198 -6.39 13.39 -3.93
CA LEU A 198 -6.17 12.52 -5.09
C LEU A 198 -7.32 12.63 -6.10
N THR A 199 -6.99 12.58 -7.39
CA THR A 199 -7.96 12.63 -8.48
C THR A 199 -8.18 11.25 -9.09
N ARG A 200 -9.44 10.86 -9.32
CA ARG A 200 -9.76 9.55 -9.92
C ARG A 200 -9.32 9.51 -11.38
N ASN A 201 -8.60 8.47 -11.80
CA ASN A 201 -8.17 8.29 -13.19
C ASN A 201 -8.01 6.80 -13.59
N ASP A 202 -9.13 6.10 -13.81
CA ASP A 202 -9.09 4.67 -14.17
C ASP A 202 -8.42 4.38 -15.53
N ALA A 203 -8.36 5.36 -16.43
CA ALA A 203 -7.77 5.21 -17.77
C ALA A 203 -6.23 5.17 -17.75
N GLN A 204 -5.60 5.77 -16.75
CA GLN A 204 -4.15 5.83 -16.62
C GLN A 204 -3.60 4.88 -15.56
N GLY A 205 -4.47 4.05 -14.97
CA GLY A 205 -4.15 3.24 -13.81
C GLY A 205 -4.12 4.07 -12.54
N ALA A 206 -3.58 3.47 -11.47
CA ALA A 206 -3.86 3.92 -10.12
C ALA A 206 -2.61 4.41 -9.36
N CYS A 207 -1.41 4.13 -9.87
CA CYS A 207 -0.15 4.68 -9.36
C CYS A 207 0.81 4.92 -10.54
N ARG A 208 0.94 6.18 -10.96
CA ARG A 208 1.86 6.62 -12.04
C ARG A 208 2.48 7.99 -11.73
N PRO A 209 3.27 8.09 -10.66
CA PRO A 209 3.68 9.38 -10.09
C PRO A 209 4.48 10.26 -11.07
N ASP A 210 5.22 9.67 -12.00
CA ASP A 210 6.00 10.42 -13.00
C ASP A 210 5.14 11.10 -14.08
N LYS A 211 4.02 10.48 -14.47
CA LYS A 211 3.17 10.99 -15.58
C LYS A 211 1.90 11.66 -15.07
N TYR A 212 1.34 11.11 -14.00
CA TYR A 212 0.07 11.49 -13.43
C TYR A 212 0.19 11.46 -11.90
N PRO A 213 0.81 12.50 -11.30
CA PRO A 213 0.93 12.56 -9.85
C PRO A 213 -0.45 12.71 -9.20
N LYS A 214 -0.57 12.21 -7.96
CA LYS A 214 -1.78 12.36 -7.12
C LYS A 214 -3.06 11.81 -7.77
N ILE A 215 -2.97 10.63 -8.36
CA ILE A 215 -4.13 9.91 -8.88
C ILE A 215 -4.47 8.69 -8.03
N TRP A 216 -5.71 8.24 -8.12
CA TRP A 216 -6.16 6.92 -7.69
C TRP A 216 -7.04 6.32 -8.77
N GLY A 217 -7.23 5.01 -8.73
CA GLY A 217 -8.13 4.33 -9.67
C GLY A 217 -8.20 2.84 -9.41
N THR A 218 -8.89 2.13 -10.30
CA THR A 218 -8.88 0.67 -10.29
C THR A 218 -7.56 0.10 -10.81
N TYR A 219 -7.16 -1.05 -10.30
CA TYR A 219 -6.03 -1.82 -10.84
C TYR A 219 -6.52 -3.12 -11.51
N TYR A 220 -5.67 -3.67 -12.38
CA TYR A 220 -5.95 -4.91 -13.12
C TYR A 220 -5.25 -6.07 -12.43
N ARG A 221 -5.94 -7.20 -12.34
CA ARG A 221 -5.35 -8.49 -11.96
C ARG A 221 -5.02 -9.27 -13.22
N ALA A 222 -3.98 -10.08 -13.20
CA ALA A 222 -3.61 -10.89 -14.36
C ALA A 222 -4.72 -11.90 -14.74
N GLU A 223 -5.52 -12.30 -13.75
CA GLU A 223 -6.57 -13.30 -13.86
C GLU A 223 -7.88 -12.75 -14.44
N VAL A 224 -8.12 -11.43 -14.32
CA VAL A 224 -9.41 -10.82 -14.65
C VAL A 224 -9.22 -9.80 -15.78
N PRO A 225 -9.92 -9.94 -16.92
CA PRO A 225 -9.74 -9.04 -18.06
C PRO A 225 -10.20 -7.60 -17.80
N ASN A 226 -11.02 -7.40 -16.76
CA ASN A 226 -11.55 -6.10 -16.37
C ASN A 226 -11.19 -5.81 -14.90
N PRO A 227 -11.01 -4.53 -14.53
CA PRO A 227 -10.78 -4.16 -13.15
C PRO A 227 -11.98 -4.55 -12.28
N VAL A 228 -11.71 -5.05 -11.08
CA VAL A 228 -12.76 -5.48 -10.15
C VAL A 228 -13.39 -4.25 -9.49
N PRO A 229 -14.72 -4.05 -9.59
CA PRO A 229 -15.37 -2.90 -8.95
C PRO A 229 -15.23 -2.92 -7.41
N GLY A 230 -14.66 -1.84 -6.84
CA GLY A 230 -14.38 -1.73 -5.40
C GLY A 230 -12.94 -2.10 -5.02
N GLU A 231 -12.10 -2.45 -6.00
CA GLU A 231 -10.66 -2.59 -5.81
C GLU A 231 -9.96 -1.37 -6.39
N TYR A 232 -9.32 -0.63 -5.50
CA TYR A 232 -8.66 0.62 -5.83
C TYR A 232 -7.21 0.56 -5.39
N LEU A 233 -6.39 1.37 -6.04
CA LEU A 233 -4.99 1.57 -5.72
C LEU A 233 -4.70 3.08 -5.74
N THR A 234 -3.73 3.48 -4.94
CA THR A 234 -3.09 4.80 -5.01
C THR A 234 -1.67 4.70 -4.51
N CYS A 235 -0.84 5.66 -4.89
CA CYS A 235 0.45 5.89 -4.26
C CYS A 235 0.75 7.39 -4.16
N PHE A 236 1.49 7.78 -3.14
CA PHE A 236 1.88 9.18 -2.94
C PHE A 236 3.15 9.28 -2.08
N LEU A 237 3.91 10.34 -2.32
CA LEU A 237 5.03 10.71 -1.46
C LEU A 237 4.49 11.26 -0.13
N GLY A 238 5.24 11.01 0.94
CA GLY A 238 4.94 11.40 2.31
C GLY A 238 6.11 11.01 3.20
N ASP A 239 5.92 11.11 4.51
CA ASP A 239 6.88 10.59 5.49
C ASP A 239 6.16 9.57 6.40
N PRO A 240 6.21 8.26 6.09
CA PRO A 240 6.84 7.63 4.93
C PRO A 240 6.01 7.76 3.63
N ALA A 241 6.61 7.47 2.48
CA ALA A 241 5.88 7.30 1.22
C ALA A 241 4.98 6.06 1.29
N GLN A 242 3.84 6.11 0.59
CA GLN A 242 2.82 5.08 0.72
C GLN A 242 2.28 4.58 -0.62
N LEU A 243 1.98 3.29 -0.66
CA LEU A 243 1.16 2.65 -1.69
C LEU A 243 0.02 1.91 -0.98
N VAL A 244 -1.22 2.23 -1.36
CA VAL A 244 -2.42 1.71 -0.69
C VAL A 244 -3.32 1.04 -1.70
N TRP A 245 -3.78 -0.17 -1.41
CA TRP A 245 -4.76 -0.89 -2.25
C TRP A 245 -5.86 -1.53 -1.42
N THR A 246 -7.00 -1.80 -2.05
CA THR A 246 -8.13 -2.53 -1.46
C THR A 246 -8.41 -3.82 -2.21
N GLU A 247 -8.72 -4.88 -1.47
CA GLU A 247 -9.12 -6.18 -1.98
C GLU A 247 -10.51 -6.53 -1.48
N LYS A 248 -11.47 -6.59 -2.40
CA LYS A 248 -12.89 -6.69 -2.05
C LYS A 248 -13.29 -8.08 -1.59
N GLN A 249 -12.62 -9.12 -2.08
CA GLN A 249 -12.98 -10.51 -1.77
C GLN A 249 -12.69 -10.85 -0.31
N THR A 250 -11.54 -10.38 0.19
CA THR A 250 -11.08 -10.62 1.57
C THR A 250 -11.45 -9.47 2.52
N LEU A 251 -11.98 -8.36 1.97
CA LEU A 251 -12.22 -7.11 2.69
C LEU A 251 -10.96 -6.62 3.41
N VAL A 252 -9.82 -6.69 2.72
CA VAL A 252 -8.52 -6.26 3.23
C VAL A 252 -8.04 -5.04 2.46
N ALA A 253 -7.50 -4.05 3.16
CA ALA A 253 -6.64 -3.04 2.56
C ALA A 253 -5.19 -3.28 2.96
N GLY A 254 -4.29 -3.15 1.99
CA GLY A 254 -2.86 -3.16 2.22
C GLY A 254 -2.26 -1.76 2.07
N ILE A 255 -1.28 -1.47 2.91
CA ILE A 255 -0.53 -0.22 2.92
C ILE A 255 0.95 -0.59 2.94
N LEU A 256 1.67 -0.32 1.87
CA LEU A 256 3.13 -0.36 1.88
C LEU A 256 3.67 0.99 2.36
N LEU A 257 4.66 0.95 3.23
CA LEU A 257 5.35 2.11 3.79
C LEU A 257 6.81 2.05 3.37
N SER A 258 7.36 3.15 2.87
CA SER A 258 8.79 3.23 2.55
C SER A 258 9.39 4.57 2.96
N THR A 259 10.36 4.52 3.86
CA THR A 259 11.23 5.66 4.19
C THR A 259 12.39 5.84 3.20
N LYS A 260 12.61 4.84 2.33
CA LYS A 260 13.63 4.87 1.27
C LYS A 260 13.15 5.59 0.00
N VAL A 261 11.84 5.77 -0.16
CA VAL A 261 11.23 6.37 -1.35
C VAL A 261 11.02 7.85 -1.10
N THR A 262 11.74 8.69 -1.85
CA THR A 262 11.71 10.16 -1.70
C THR A 262 11.38 10.88 -3.01
N THR A 263 11.40 10.17 -4.14
CA THR A 263 11.15 10.71 -5.48
C THR A 263 10.03 9.94 -6.20
N ASN A 264 9.48 10.54 -7.26
CA ASN A 264 8.45 9.88 -8.06
C ASN A 264 8.98 8.61 -8.77
N ASP A 265 10.22 8.61 -9.25
CA ASP A 265 10.86 7.43 -9.86
C ASP A 265 10.98 6.27 -8.84
N GLU A 266 11.37 6.57 -7.61
CA GLU A 266 11.41 5.58 -6.53
C GLU A 266 10.00 5.08 -6.15
N LEU A 267 9.00 5.95 -6.21
CA LEU A 267 7.61 5.58 -5.96
C LEU A 267 7.04 4.71 -7.09
N ASP A 268 7.43 4.95 -8.35
CA ASP A 268 7.11 4.05 -9.47
C ASP A 268 7.78 2.68 -9.25
N LYS A 269 9.04 2.64 -8.79
CA LYS A 269 9.71 1.38 -8.40
C LYS A 269 8.99 0.65 -7.27
N LEU A 270 8.48 1.36 -6.26
CA LEU A 270 7.66 0.74 -5.20
C LEU A 270 6.39 0.11 -5.78
N TYR A 271 5.75 0.78 -6.74
CA TYR A 271 4.60 0.23 -7.46
C TYR A 271 4.96 -1.02 -8.28
N GLN A 272 6.09 -1.02 -8.98
CA GLN A 272 6.56 -2.21 -9.70
C GLN A 272 6.88 -3.37 -8.77
N TRP A 273 7.48 -3.10 -7.60
CA TRP A 273 7.70 -4.12 -6.56
C TRP A 273 6.37 -4.71 -6.10
N TRP A 274 5.39 -3.86 -5.74
CA TRP A 274 4.05 -4.31 -5.36
C TRP A 274 3.38 -5.14 -6.45
N ASN A 275 3.45 -4.70 -7.70
CA ASN A 275 2.83 -5.39 -8.82
C ASN A 275 3.46 -6.78 -9.05
N THR A 276 4.77 -6.91 -8.84
CA THR A 276 5.49 -8.17 -9.04
C THR A 276 5.29 -9.12 -7.86
N GLU A 277 5.47 -8.64 -6.63
CA GLU A 277 5.57 -9.50 -5.45
C GLU A 277 4.24 -9.67 -4.71
N VAL A 278 3.39 -8.64 -4.73
CA VAL A 278 2.12 -8.67 -4.00
C VAL A 278 1.00 -9.09 -4.94
N LEU A 279 0.84 -8.39 -6.07
CA LEU A 279 -0.29 -8.59 -6.97
C LEU A 279 -0.23 -9.94 -7.70
N SER A 280 0.95 -10.37 -8.16
CA SER A 280 1.11 -11.62 -8.91
C SER A 280 0.93 -12.88 -8.04
N GLU A 281 1.07 -12.74 -6.73
CA GLU A 281 0.91 -13.83 -5.76
C GLU A 281 -0.44 -13.81 -5.02
N MET A 282 -1.34 -12.87 -5.35
CA MET A 282 -2.68 -12.88 -4.74
C MET A 282 -3.40 -14.19 -5.12
N PRO A 283 -4.16 -14.80 -4.18
CA PRO A 283 -4.84 -16.07 -4.43
C PRO A 283 -5.68 -16.02 -5.71
N LYS A 284 -5.41 -16.98 -6.60
CA LYS A 284 -6.24 -17.23 -7.78
C LYS A 284 -7.47 -17.99 -7.30
N ASN A 285 -8.62 -17.33 -7.31
CA ASN A 285 -9.90 -17.99 -7.06
C ASN A 285 -10.51 -18.45 -8.38
#